data_AF-A0A4Q6AC84-F1
#
_entry.id   AF-A0A4Q6AC84-F1
#
_cell.length_a   1.000
_cell.length_b   1.000
_cell.length_c   1.000
_cell.angle_alpha   90.00
_cell.angle_beta   90.00
_cell.angle_gamma   90.00
#
_symmetry.space_group_name_H-M   'P 1'
#
loop_
_entity.id
_entity.type
_entity.pdbx_description
1 polymer ?
#
loop_
_entity_poly.entity_id
_entity_poly.type
_entity_poly.pdbx_seq_one_letter_code
_entity_poly.pdbx_strand_id
1 'polypeptide(L)'
;MKSRTAVLIILLIIVADQALKIWVKTTMSYHEQIPLIGSWFRLFFIENEGMAWGWKFGGEWGKVLLTVFRMVAVIFGVFYIRSIIQKQYHTGFIVCVSMIFAGALGNL
;
A
#
# COMPACT_ATOMS: atom_id res chain seq x y z
N MET A 1 -0.40 -22.66 5.28
CA MET A 1 0.74 -21.72 5.47
C MET A 1 0.81 -21.31 6.94
N LYS A 2 2.00 -21.22 7.56
CA LYS A 2 2.12 -20.71 8.94
C LYS A 2 1.90 -19.20 8.94
N SER A 3 1.15 -18.65 9.91
CA SER A 3 0.83 -17.22 10.01
C SER A 3 2.06 -16.30 9.95
N ARG A 4 3.22 -16.79 10.43
CA ARG A 4 4.52 -16.10 10.34
C ARG A 4 4.90 -15.69 8.92
N THR A 5 4.53 -16.50 7.92
CA THR A 5 4.85 -16.24 6.51
C THR A 5 4.07 -15.03 5.99
N ALA A 6 2.76 -14.96 6.27
CA ALA A 6 1.94 -13.81 5.89
C ALA A 6 2.44 -12.52 6.55
N VAL A 7 2.75 -12.59 7.86
CA VAL A 7 3.30 -11.45 8.60
C VAL A 7 4.63 -10.97 8.00
N LEU A 8 5.52 -11.90 7.64
CA LEU A 8 6.81 -11.56 7.03
C LEU A 8 6.64 -10.90 5.66
N ILE A 9 5.72 -11.41 4.82
CA ILE A 9 5.39 -10.78 3.52
C ILE A 9 4.87 -9.35 3.73
N ILE A 10 3.93 -9.17 4.66
CA ILE A 10 3.35 -7.85 4.96
C ILE A 10 4.44 -6.89 5.44
N LEU A 11 5.27 -7.32 6.38
CA LEU A 11 6.35 -6.51 6.94
C LEU A 11 7.36 -6.09 5.87
N LEU A 12 7.81 -7.02 5.02
CA LEU A 12 8.77 -6.72 3.96
C LEU A 12 8.21 -5.70 2.95
N ILE A 13 6.95 -5.84 2.56
CA ILE A 13 6.30 -4.91 1.62
C ILE A 13 6.20 -3.51 2.24
N ILE A 14 5.77 -3.41 3.50
CA ILE A 14 5.66 -2.12 4.20
C ILE A 14 7.03 -1.46 4.36
N VAL A 15 8.06 -2.23 4.75
CA VAL A 15 9.41 -1.68 4.89
C VAL A 15 9.94 -1.18 3.56
N ALA A 16 9.76 -1.94 2.47
CA ALA A 16 10.18 -1.53 1.14
C ALA A 16 9.43 -0.27 0.67
N ASP A 17 8.11 -0.22 0.86
CA ASP A 17 7.26 0.92 0.50
C ASP A 17 7.67 2.19 1.26
N GLN A 18 7.80 2.11 2.58
CA GLN A 18 8.14 3.26 3.41
C GLN A 18 9.59 3.71 3.20
N ALA A 19 10.54 2.77 3.06
CA ALA A 19 11.93 3.12 2.76
C ALA A 19 12.05 3.85 1.43
N LEU A 20 11.35 3.39 0.37
CA LEU A 20 11.34 4.06 -0.92
C LEU A 20 10.69 5.46 -0.82
N LYS A 21 9.55 5.59 -0.14
CA LYS A 21 8.87 6.88 0.07
C LYS A 21 9.77 7.88 0.81
N ILE A 22 10.44 7.45 1.88
CA ILE A 22 11.37 8.29 2.64
C ILE A 22 12.56 8.70 1.77
N TRP A 23 13.15 7.76 1.04
CA TRP A 23 14.27 8.04 0.16
C TRP A 23 13.91 9.06 -0.93
N VAL A 24 12.77 8.87 -1.61
CA VAL A 24 12.27 9.82 -2.62
C VAL A 24 12.07 11.20 -2.00
N LYS A 25 11.39 11.30 -0.84
CA LYS A 25 11.12 12.59 -0.18
C LYS A 25 12.35 13.32 0.32
N THR A 26 13.44 12.60 0.61
CA THR A 26 14.68 13.19 1.15
C THR A 26 15.72 13.48 0.09
N THR A 27 15.63 12.81 -1.07
CA THR A 27 16.66 12.90 -2.13
C THR A 27 16.17 13.65 -3.36
N MET A 28 14.86 13.63 -3.67
CA MET A 28 14.30 14.23 -4.88
C MET A 28 13.59 15.54 -4.57
N SER A 29 13.74 16.50 -5.48
CA SER A 29 12.92 17.72 -5.53
C SER A 29 11.53 17.40 -6.05
N TYR A 30 10.52 18.17 -5.64
CA TYR A 30 9.16 17.99 -6.12
C TYR A 30 9.10 18.12 -7.66
N HIS A 31 8.41 17.19 -8.33
CA HIS A 31 8.38 17.04 -9.80
C HIS A 31 9.72 16.67 -10.47
N GLU A 32 10.74 16.30 -9.71
CA GLU A 32 11.98 15.75 -10.27
C GLU A 32 11.72 14.39 -10.94
N GLN A 33 12.42 14.13 -12.04
CA GLN A 33 12.38 12.85 -12.74
C GLN A 33 13.78 12.26 -12.87
N ILE A 34 13.94 11.02 -12.42
CA ILE A 34 15.17 10.25 -12.58
C ILE A 34 14.88 9.12 -13.58
N PRO A 35 15.43 9.15 -14.81
CA PRO A 35 15.30 8.05 -15.76
C PRO A 35 16.09 6.84 -15.26
N LEU A 36 15.45 5.67 -15.23
CA LEU A 36 16.07 4.41 -14.80
C LEU A 36 16.33 3.47 -15.97
N ILE A 37 15.40 3.40 -16.94
CA ILE A 37 15.56 2.57 -18.16
C ILE A 37 15.14 3.40 -19.36
N GLY A 38 16.12 4.03 -20.00
CA GLY A 38 15.91 4.90 -21.16
C GLY A 38 14.82 5.95 -20.88
N SER A 39 13.93 6.15 -21.85
CA SER A 39 12.77 7.04 -21.74
C SER A 39 11.48 6.35 -21.24
N TRP A 40 11.49 5.03 -21.04
CA TRP A 40 10.29 4.25 -20.70
C TRP A 40 10.03 4.17 -19.20
N PHE A 41 11.07 3.96 -18.39
CA PHE A 41 10.94 3.85 -16.93
C PHE A 41 11.69 4.97 -16.22
N ARG A 42 10.96 5.74 -15.42
CA ARG A 42 11.46 6.88 -14.64
C ARG A 42 10.83 6.88 -13.25
N LEU A 43 11.60 7.29 -12.26
CA LEU A 43 11.08 7.71 -10.97
C LEU A 43 10.63 9.16 -11.10
N PHE A 44 9.37 9.42 -10.80
CA PHE A 44 8.80 10.76 -10.85
C PHE A 44 8.22 11.10 -9.48
N PHE A 45 8.75 12.13 -8.83
CA PHE A 45 8.25 12.52 -7.52
C PHE A 45 6.98 13.36 -7.66
N ILE A 46 5.85 12.73 -7.32
CA ILE A 46 4.53 13.35 -7.24
C ILE A 46 3.86 12.95 -5.92
N GLU A 47 3.09 13.87 -5.34
CA GLU A 47 2.25 13.60 -4.18
C GLU A 47 0.78 13.51 -4.63
N ASN A 48 0.11 12.42 -4.27
CA ASN A 48 -1.32 12.26 -4.53
C ASN A 48 -2.10 12.63 -3.28
N GLU A 49 -2.89 13.70 -3.35
CA GLU A 49 -3.72 14.15 -2.23
C GLU A 49 -4.99 13.31 -2.01
N GLY A 50 -5.30 12.34 -2.88
CA GLY A 50 -6.57 11.62 -2.83
C GLY A 50 -6.62 10.29 -3.58
N MET A 51 -7.75 10.02 -4.25
CA MET A 51 -8.04 8.75 -4.92
C MET A 51 -7.20 8.56 -6.19
N ALA A 52 -7.27 7.37 -6.78
CA ALA A 52 -6.71 7.13 -8.11
C ALA A 52 -7.31 8.12 -9.14
N TRP A 53 -6.56 8.41 -10.21
CA TRP A 53 -7.00 9.30 -11.31
C TRP A 53 -7.26 10.77 -10.92
N GLY A 54 -6.76 11.22 -9.77
CA GLY A 54 -6.91 12.61 -9.32
C GLY A 54 -8.33 12.98 -8.89
N TRP A 55 -9.21 11.98 -8.69
CA TRP A 55 -10.56 12.23 -8.21
C TRP A 55 -10.55 12.78 -6.78
N LYS A 56 -11.15 13.97 -6.61
CA LYS A 56 -11.42 14.58 -5.30
C LYS A 56 -12.92 14.48 -5.03
N PHE A 57 -13.36 13.36 -4.47
CA PHE A 57 -14.78 13.07 -4.23
C PHE A 57 -15.35 13.97 -3.12
N GLY A 58 -15.85 15.17 -3.44
CA GLY A 58 -16.43 16.08 -2.44
C GLY A 58 -15.41 16.88 -1.60
N GLY A 59 -14.21 17.13 -2.13
CA GLY A 59 -13.19 17.97 -1.46
C GLY A 59 -12.59 17.34 -0.20
N GLU A 60 -12.38 18.14 0.85
CA GLU A 60 -11.81 17.73 2.15
C GLU A 60 -12.58 16.55 2.77
N TRP A 61 -13.92 16.55 2.66
CA TRP A 61 -14.78 15.49 3.20
C TRP A 61 -14.53 14.13 2.53
N GLY A 62 -14.24 14.12 1.23
CA GLY A 62 -13.87 12.92 0.49
C GLY A 62 -12.57 12.30 0.95
N LYS A 63 -11.59 13.15 1.28
CA LYS A 63 -10.30 12.72 1.79
C LYS A 63 -10.45 12.05 3.15
N VAL A 64 -11.22 12.67 4.06
CA VAL A 64 -11.52 12.10 5.37
C VAL A 64 -12.27 10.77 5.24
N LEU A 65 -13.31 10.71 4.40
CA LEU A 65 -14.07 9.48 4.17
C LEU A 65 -13.17 8.36 3.65
N LEU A 66 -12.26 8.67 2.71
CA LEU A 66 -11.33 7.70 2.16
C LEU A 66 -10.34 7.19 3.21
N THR A 67 -9.80 8.06 4.06
CA THR A 67 -8.91 7.67 5.17
C THR A 67 -9.64 6.79 6.18
N VAL A 68 -10.86 7.15 6.57
CA VAL A 68 -11.68 6.34 7.48
C VAL A 68 -12.02 4.98 6.85
N PHE A 69 -12.39 4.97 5.57
CA PHE A 69 -12.63 3.73 4.84
C PHE A 69 -11.40 2.82 4.83
N ARG A 70 -10.21 3.37 4.54
CA ARG A 70 -8.94 2.61 4.58
C ARG A 70 -8.67 2.05 5.98
N MET A 71 -8.89 2.85 7.03
CA MET A 71 -8.72 2.40 8.41
C MET A 71 -9.63 1.22 8.75
N VAL A 72 -10.92 1.31 8.40
CA VAL A 72 -11.89 0.22 8.60
C VAL A 72 -11.49 -1.01 7.79
N ALA A 73 -11.06 -0.83 6.54
CA ALA A 73 -10.61 -1.93 5.68
C ALA A 73 -9.37 -2.63 6.24
N VAL A 74 -8.42 -1.90 6.82
CA VAL A 74 -7.25 -2.47 7.52
C VAL A 74 -7.71 -3.25 8.76
N ILE A 75 -8.57 -2.69 9.60
CA ILE A 75 -9.07 -3.41 10.78
C ILE A 75 -9.74 -4.73 10.37
N PHE A 76 -10.63 -4.67 9.37
CA PHE A 76 -11.27 -5.86 8.81
C PHE A 76 -10.26 -6.85 8.20
N GLY A 77 -9.26 -6.34 7.48
CA GLY A 77 -8.22 -7.13 6.84
C GLY A 77 -7.44 -8.01 7.82
N VAL A 78 -7.17 -7.53 9.03
CA VAL A 78 -6.51 -8.33 10.09
C VAL A 78 -7.36 -9.56 10.46
N PHE A 79 -8.65 -9.36 10.72
CA PHE A 79 -9.56 -10.47 11.06
C PHE A 79 -9.77 -11.42 9.88
N TYR A 80 -9.87 -10.88 8.66
CA TYR A 80 -10.04 -11.65 7.45
C TYR A 80 -8.82 -12.55 7.18
N ILE A 81 -7.60 -11.99 7.22
CA ILE A 81 -6.35 -12.75 7.05
C ILE A 81 -6.25 -13.87 8.10
N ARG A 82 -6.58 -13.57 9.36
CA ARG A 82 -6.60 -14.58 10.42
C ARG A 82 -7.60 -15.70 10.12
N SER A 83 -8.81 -15.35 9.68
CA SER A 83 -9.87 -16.31 9.34
C SER A 83 -9.45 -17.21 8.18
N ILE A 84 -8.87 -16.66 7.10
CA ILE A 84 -8.48 -17.46 5.94
C ILE A 84 -7.29 -18.39 6.23
N ILE A 85 -6.38 -17.99 7.13
CA ILE A 85 -5.28 -18.84 7.59
C ILE A 85 -5.83 -20.00 8.45
N GLN A 86 -6.76 -19.71 9.38
CA GLN A 86 -7.38 -20.73 10.23
C GLN A 86 -8.17 -21.75 9.40
N LYS A 87 -8.88 -21.30 8.36
CA LYS A 87 -9.63 -22.14 7.42
C LYS A 87 -8.76 -22.91 6.42
N GLN A 88 -7.42 -22.80 6.51
CA GLN A 88 -6.46 -23.49 5.64
C GLN A 88 -6.71 -23.27 4.13
N TYR A 89 -7.07 -22.05 3.72
CA TYR A 89 -7.16 -21.74 2.28
C TYR A 89 -5.80 -21.90 1.57
N HIS A 90 -5.86 -22.00 0.25
CA HIS A 90 -4.69 -22.16 -0.60
C HIS A 90 -3.64 -21.07 -0.33
N THR A 91 -2.38 -21.47 -0.18
CA THR A 91 -1.26 -20.58 0.19
C THR A 91 -1.17 -19.36 -0.74
N GLY A 92 -1.29 -19.55 -2.05
CA GLY A 92 -1.25 -18.45 -3.02
C GLY A 92 -2.33 -17.40 -2.80
N PHE A 93 -3.54 -17.81 -2.39
CA PHE A 93 -4.62 -16.88 -2.09
C PHE A 93 -4.29 -16.02 -0.86
N ILE A 94 -3.77 -16.64 0.20
CA ILE A 94 -3.39 -15.91 1.42
C ILE A 94 -2.26 -14.92 1.11
N VAL A 95 -1.31 -15.28 0.25
CA VAL A 95 -0.24 -14.37 -0.21
C VAL A 95 -0.83 -13.15 -0.93
N CYS A 96 -1.72 -13.34 -1.90
CA CYS A 96 -2.37 -12.23 -2.61
C CYS A 96 -3.13 -11.30 -1.67
N VAL A 97 -3.92 -11.85 -0.75
CA VAL A 97 -4.65 -11.05 0.25
C VAL A 97 -3.68 -10.29 1.18
N SER A 98 -2.57 -10.92 1.58
CA SER A 98 -1.54 -10.29 2.41
C SER A 98 -0.86 -9.12 1.68
N MET A 99 -0.60 -9.24 0.38
CA MET A 99 -0.04 -8.17 -0.44
C MET A 99 -1.00 -6.97 -0.56
N ILE A 100 -2.28 -7.24 -0.80
CA ILE A 100 -3.32 -6.19 -0.85
C ILE A 100 -3.41 -5.47 0.50
N PHE A 101 -3.42 -6.24 1.60
CA PHE A 101 -3.45 -5.69 2.95
C PHE A 101 -2.22 -4.81 3.26
N ALA A 102 -1.02 -5.27 2.90
CA ALA A 102 0.21 -4.51 3.09
C ALA A 102 0.19 -3.17 2.34
N GLY A 103 -0.33 -3.16 1.10
CA GLY A 103 -0.50 -1.95 0.31
C GLY A 103 -1.55 -0.99 0.91
N ALA A 104 -2.64 -1.51 1.47
CA ALA A 104 -3.63 -0.69 2.17
C ALA A 104 -3.05 -0.07 3.45
N LEU A 105 -2.27 -0.85 4.21
CA LEU A 105 -1.64 -0.41 5.45
C LEU A 105 -0.51 0.62 5.22
N GLY A 106 0.30 0.46 4.16
CA GLY A 106 1.37 1.41 3.82
C GLY A 106 0.88 2.74 3.22
N ASN A 107 -0.39 2.81 2.80
CA ASN A 107 -1.04 4.02 2.27
C ASN A 107 -2.10 4.59 3.22
N LEU A 108 -2.24 4.04 4.42
CA LEU A 108 -2.99 4.65 5.50
C LEU A 108 -2.17 5.79 6.10
#